data_AF-A0A6G2G0H3-F1
#
_entry.id   AF-A0A6G2G0H3-F1
#
_cell.length_a   1.000
_cell.length_b   1.000
_cell.length_c   1.000
_cell.angle_alpha   90.00
_cell.angle_beta   90.00
_cell.angle_gamma   90.00
#
_symmetry.space_group_name_H-M   'P 1'
#
loop_
_entity.id
_entity.type
_entity.pdbx_description
1 polymer ?
#
loop_
_entity_poly.entity_id
_entity_poly.type
_entity_poly.pdbx_seq_one_letter_code
_entity_poly.pdbx_strand_id
1 'polypeptide(L)'
;MSDDSPLTDRFWLVLTAALLVVMPALTLLVAYVALAATRSVIIEQITLVEAVELYLVELVAFTAFSYLLYRVTMYTVNRQKGSTGESADPAVKPSERTEGEADSR
;
A
#
# COMPACT_ATOMS: atom_id res chain seq x y z
N MET A 1 -0.46 24.83 -2.43
CA MET A 1 -0.02 24.37 -3.76
C MET A 1 0.77 23.10 -3.53
N SER A 2 0.10 21.95 -3.53
CA SER A 2 0.74 20.64 -3.40
C SER A 2 0.87 20.08 -4.80
N ASP A 3 2.11 19.83 -5.24
CA ASP A 3 2.42 19.14 -6.49
C ASP A 3 1.84 17.73 -6.45
N ASP A 4 0.60 17.57 -6.91
CA ASP A 4 0.03 16.28 -7.28
C ASP A 4 0.62 15.86 -8.63
N SER A 5 1.93 15.62 -8.61
CA SER A 5 2.65 15.07 -9.76
C SER A 5 2.28 13.60 -9.91
N PRO A 6 1.87 13.11 -11.09
CA PRO A 6 1.53 11.69 -11.32
C PRO A 6 2.70 10.74 -11.00
N LEU A 7 3.93 11.27 -10.93
CA LEU A 7 5.13 10.58 -10.49
C LEU A 7 5.06 10.19 -9.00
N THR A 8 4.49 11.05 -8.14
CA THR A 8 4.37 10.82 -6.70
C THR A 8 3.41 9.67 -6.42
N ASP A 9 2.28 9.61 -7.10
CA ASP A 9 1.31 8.52 -6.95
C ASP A 9 1.87 7.19 -7.43
N ARG A 10 2.60 7.20 -8.56
CA ARG A 10 3.30 6.01 -9.05
C ARG A 10 4.40 5.57 -8.07
N PHE A 11 5.13 6.51 -7.49
CA PHE A 11 6.15 6.22 -6.48
C PHE A 11 5.54 5.51 -5.26
N TRP A 12 4.42 6.00 -4.73
CA TRP A 12 3.75 5.36 -3.59
C TRP A 12 3.26 3.95 -3.91
N LEU A 13 2.73 3.72 -5.12
CA LEU A 13 2.29 2.38 -5.54
C LEU A 13 3.47 1.41 -5.68
N VAL A 14 4.58 1.85 -6.27
CA VAL A 14 5.82 1.07 -6.38
C VAL A 14 6.39 0.79 -4.99
N LEU A 15 6.37 1.78 -4.09
CA LEU A 15 6.83 1.62 -2.71
C LEU A 15 6.01 0.57 -1.96
N THR A 16 4.68 0.58 -2.09
CA THR A 16 3.81 -0.44 -1.49
C THR A 16 4.12 -1.83 -2.02
N ALA A 17 4.25 -1.98 -3.34
CA ALA A 17 4.57 -3.26 -3.97
C ALA A 17 5.95 -3.77 -3.57
N ALA A 18 6.96 -2.89 -3.56
CA ALA A 18 8.31 -3.22 -3.13
C ALA A 18 8.34 -3.64 -1.66
N LEU A 19 7.65 -2.90 -0.79
CA LEU A 19 7.56 -3.22 0.64
C LEU A 19 6.90 -4.58 0.85
N LEU A 20 5.84 -4.90 0.10
CA LEU A 20 5.13 -6.18 0.18
C LEU A 20 6.05 -7.35 -0.20
N VAL A 21 6.82 -7.20 -1.29
CA VAL A 21 7.73 -8.24 -1.80
C VAL A 21 8.94 -8.42 -0.89
N VAL A 22 9.47 -7.33 -0.32
CA VAL A 22 10.68 -7.34 0.51
C VAL A 22 10.38 -7.71 1.96
N MET A 23 9.12 -7.60 2.41
CA MET A 23 8.72 -7.92 3.78
C MET A 23 9.22 -9.29 4.28
N PRO A 24 9.08 -10.41 3.55
CA PRO A 24 9.55 -11.72 4.03
C PRO A 24 11.06 -11.73 4.30
N ALA A 25 11.85 -11.07 3.43
CA ALA A 25 13.29 -10.95 3.60
C ALA A 25 13.66 -10.07 4.81
N LEU A 26 12.90 -9.00 5.07
CA LEU A 26 13.10 -8.17 6.26
C LEU A 26 12.75 -8.92 7.54
N THR A 27 11.70 -9.74 7.53
CA THR A 27 11.35 -10.59 8.66
C THR A 27 12.48 -11.57 8.98
N LEU A 28 13.05 -12.23 7.97
CA LEU A 28 14.23 -13.09 8.13
C LEU A 28 15.46 -12.32 8.63
N LEU A 29 15.68 -11.11 8.13
CA LEU A 29 16.77 -10.24 8.60
C LEU A 29 16.60 -9.89 10.09
N VAL A 30 15.39 -9.54 10.52
CA VAL A 30 15.10 -9.26 11.93
C VAL A 30 15.33 -10.51 12.79
N ALA A 31 14.87 -11.67 12.35
CA ALA A 31 15.12 -12.94 13.04
C ALA A 31 16.63 -13.22 13.15
N TYR A 32 17.38 -13.04 12.07
CA TYR A 32 18.84 -13.20 12.07
C TYR A 32 19.54 -12.24 13.03
N VAL A 33 19.13 -10.97 13.06
CA VAL A 33 19.67 -9.96 14.00
C VAL A 33 19.37 -10.36 15.44
N ALA A 34 18.18 -10.89 15.74
CA ALA A 34 17.84 -11.40 17.06
C ALA A 34 18.74 -12.58 17.46
N LEU A 35 18.96 -13.56 16.57
CA LEU A 35 19.91 -14.67 16.79
C LEU A 35 21.34 -14.17 17.04
N ALA A 36 21.78 -13.18 16.26
CA ALA A 36 23.10 -12.60 16.42
C ALA A 36 23.24 -11.89 17.78
N ALA A 37 22.19 -11.20 18.23
CA ALA A 37 22.17 -10.52 19.52
C ALA A 37 22.20 -11.51 20.70
N THR A 38 21.50 -12.64 20.60
CA THR A 38 21.51 -13.71 21.62
C THR A 38 22.75 -14.61 21.55
N ARG A 39 23.64 -14.40 20.56
CA ARG A 39 24.81 -15.24 20.23
C ARG A 39 24.45 -16.67 19.79
N SER A 40 23.18 -16.95 19.53
CA SER A 40 22.69 -18.24 19.04
C SER A 40 22.69 -18.30 17.50
N VAL A 41 23.79 -17.87 16.88
CA VAL A 41 23.94 -17.86 15.41
C VAL A 41 23.95 -19.28 14.82
N ILE A 42 24.29 -20.30 15.63
CA ILE A 42 24.25 -21.71 15.25
C ILE A 42 22.83 -22.24 15.49
N ILE A 43 22.05 -22.37 14.41
CA ILE A 43 20.65 -22.82 14.45
C ILE A 43 20.49 -24.20 15.11
N GLU A 44 21.50 -25.06 15.01
CA GLU A 44 21.50 -26.42 15.60
C GLU A 44 21.54 -26.46 17.13
N GLN A 45 21.85 -25.34 17.80
CA GLN A 45 21.95 -25.28 19.27
C GLN A 45 20.90 -24.37 19.91
N ILE A 46 19.88 -23.96 19.16
CA ILE A 46 18.80 -23.10 19.70
C ILE A 46 18.02 -23.87 20.76
N THR A 47 17.94 -23.30 21.96
CA THR A 47 17.12 -23.85 23.04
C THR A 47 15.63 -23.58 22.77
N LEU A 48 14.73 -24.37 23.37
CA LEU A 48 13.28 -24.19 23.17
C LEU A 48 12.81 -22.79 23.60
N VAL A 49 13.44 -22.23 24.66
CA VAL A 49 13.15 -20.87 25.14
C VAL A 49 13.58 -19.81 24.12
N GLU A 50 14.78 -19.94 23.54
CA GLU A 50 15.26 -19.03 22.49
C GLU A 50 14.41 -19.12 21.22
N ALA A 51 13.91 -20.31 20.86
CA ALA A 51 12.99 -20.47 19.74
C ALA A 51 11.68 -19.71 19.97
N VAL A 52 11.14 -19.76 21.20
CA VAL A 52 9.94 -18.99 21.57
C VAL A 52 10.22 -17.48 21.53
N GLU A 53 11.36 -17.03 22.06
CA GLU A 53 11.75 -15.62 22.00
C GLU A 53 11.87 -15.14 20.55
N LEU A 54 12.52 -15.92 19.70
CA LEU A 54 12.65 -15.61 18.27
C LEU A 54 11.29 -15.51 17.60
N TYR A 55 10.39 -16.45 17.90
CA TYR A 55 9.04 -16.45 17.35
C TYR A 55 8.23 -15.23 17.79
N LEU A 56 8.40 -14.78 19.04
CA LEU A 56 7.77 -13.56 19.53
C LEU A 56 8.32 -12.32 18.81
N VAL A 57 9.63 -12.23 18.60
CA VAL A 57 10.26 -11.15 17.84
C VAL A 57 9.77 -11.14 16.40
N GLU A 58 9.72 -12.32 15.75
CA GLU A 58 9.19 -12.48 14.41
C GLU A 58 7.72 -12.05 14.32
N LEU A 59 6.88 -12.46 15.28
CA LEU A 59 5.47 -12.08 15.33
C LEU A 59 5.30 -10.56 15.45
N VAL A 60 6.11 -9.91 16.30
CA VAL A 60 6.09 -8.45 16.46
C VAL A 60 6.53 -7.77 15.16
N ALA A 61 7.62 -8.23 14.54
CA ALA A 61 8.10 -7.68 13.27
C ALA A 61 7.07 -7.84 12.16
N PHE A 62 6.49 -9.04 12.03
CA PHE A 62 5.46 -9.35 11.05
C PHE A 62 4.22 -8.47 11.22
N THR A 63 3.78 -8.28 12.47
CA THR A 63 2.66 -7.40 12.80
C THR A 63 2.98 -5.94 12.47
N ALA A 64 4.18 -5.46 12.80
CA ALA A 64 4.61 -4.10 12.51
C ALA A 64 4.68 -3.83 11.00
N PHE A 65 5.26 -4.75 10.22
CA PHE A 65 5.31 -4.64 8.76
C PHE A 65 3.92 -4.71 8.13
N SER A 66 3.06 -5.60 8.62
CA SER A 66 1.67 -5.71 8.16
C SER A 66 0.89 -4.42 8.43
N TYR A 67 1.07 -3.83 9.61
CA TYR A 67 0.47 -2.54 9.95
C TYR A 67 1.00 -1.41 9.07
N LEU A 68 2.30 -1.37 8.82
CA LEU A 68 2.91 -0.39 7.92
C LEU A 68 2.36 -0.53 6.50
N LEU A 69 2.29 -1.76 5.97
CA LEU A 69 1.70 -2.06 4.66
C LEU A 69 0.25 -1.62 4.59
N TYR A 70 -0.55 -1.94 5.60
CA TYR A 70 -1.94 -1.47 5.69
C TYR A 70 -2.02 0.06 5.63
N ARG A 71 -1.19 0.74 6.42
CA ARG A 71 -1.20 2.20 6.48
C ARG A 71 -0.79 2.83 5.16
N VAL A 72 0.30 2.34 4.55
CA VAL A 72 0.80 2.83 3.26
C VAL A 72 -0.23 2.56 2.16
N THR A 73 -0.84 1.37 2.14
CA THR A 73 -1.89 1.03 1.17
C THR A 73 -3.10 1.94 1.29
N MET A 74 -3.58 2.21 2.52
CA MET A 74 -4.67 3.16 2.74
C MET A 74 -4.32 4.57 2.27
N TYR A 75 -3.09 5.04 2.50
CA TYR A 75 -2.63 6.33 1.96
C TYR A 75 -2.65 6.34 0.43
N THR A 76 -2.16 5.30 -0.23
CA THR A 76 -2.17 5.17 -1.69
C THR A 76 -3.59 5.18 -2.25
N VAL A 77 -4.51 4.41 -1.66
CA VAL A 77 -5.90 4.31 -2.11
C VAL A 77 -6.65 5.64 -1.94
N ASN A 78 -6.45 6.33 -0.81
CA ASN A 78 -7.10 7.61 -0.56
C ASN A 78 -6.62 8.70 -1.53
N ARG A 79 -5.34 8.70 -1.93
CA ARG A 79 -4.83 9.62 -2.95
C ARG A 79 -5.43 9.37 -4.34
N GLN A 80 -5.53 8.11 -4.75
CA GLN A 80 -6.14 7.77 -6.05
C GLN A 80 -7.61 8.19 -6.15
N LYS A 81 -8.37 8.09 -5.05
CA LYS A 81 -9.77 8.57 -5.00
C LYS A 81 -9.89 10.08 -5.18
N GLY A 82 -8.95 10.86 -4.65
CA GLY A 82 -8.92 12.32 -4.82
C GLY A 82 -8.67 12.74 -6.27
N SER A 83 -7.75 12.06 -6.96
CA SER A 83 -7.44 12.32 -8.38
C SER A 83 -8.58 11.92 -9.34
N THR A 84 -9.36 10.89 -9.00
CA THR A 84 -10.48 10.41 -9.83
C THR A 84 -11.72 11.31 -9.74
N GLY A 85 -11.86 12.11 -8.67
CA GLY A 85 -13.02 12.97 -8.43
C GLY A 85 -13.05 14.28 -9.23
N GLU A 86 -11.93 14.70 -9.83
CA GLU A 86 -11.84 15.99 -10.56
C GLU A 86 -12.11 15.87 -12.08
N SER A 87 -12.40 14.66 -12.58
CA SER A 87 -12.75 14.44 -14.01
C SER A 87 -14.24 14.15 -14.27
N ALA A 88 -15.10 14.36 -13.28
CA ALA A 88 -16.55 14.24 -13.44
C ALA A 88 -17.20 15.64 -13.43
N ASP A 89 -16.97 16.42 -14.49
CA ASP A 89 -17.82 17.57 -14.81
C ASP A 89 -19.18 17.05 -15.33
N PRO A 90 -20.30 17.27 -14.62
CA PRO A 90 -21.61 16.90 -15.08
C PRO A 90 -22.25 18.06 -15.86
N ALA A 91 -22.78 17.73 -17.04
CA ALA A 91 -23.75 18.51 -17.82
C ALA A 91 -23.22 19.45 -18.92
N VAL A 92 -23.23 18.92 -20.16
CA VAL A 92 -23.91 19.62 -21.25
C VAL A 92 -25.07 18.75 -21.72
N LYS A 93 -26.28 19.32 -21.59
CA LYS A 93 -27.61 18.74 -21.78
C LYS A 93 -27.85 18.21 -23.22
N PRO A 94 -28.88 17.35 -23.41
CA PRO A 94 -29.24 16.77 -24.71
C PRO A 94 -29.61 17.88 -25.69
N SER A 95 -29.08 17.78 -26.91
CA SER A 95 -29.53 18.59 -28.04
C SER A 95 -30.98 18.23 -28.38
N GLU A 96 -31.95 18.93 -27.78
CA GLU A 96 -33.28 19.09 -28.36
C GLU A 96 -33.13 19.83 -29.70
N ARG A 97 -32.89 19.07 -30.78
CA ARG A 97 -33.16 19.55 -32.12
C ARG A 97 -34.65 19.31 -32.36
N THR A 98 -35.41 20.38 -32.16
CA THR A 98 -36.79 20.57 -32.62
C THR A 98 -36.91 20.26 -34.10
N GLU A 99 -37.51 19.12 -34.46
CA GLU A 99 -38.13 18.93 -35.76
C GLU A 99 -39.45 18.20 -35.56
N GLY A 100 -40.52 18.99 -35.47
CA GLY A 100 -41.89 18.56 -35.35
C GLY A 100 -42.84 19.71 -35.68
N GLU A 101 -43.27 19.71 -36.94
CA GLU A 101 -44.59 20.14 -37.41
C GLU A 101 -44.94 21.64 -37.59
N ALA A 102 -45.11 21.99 -38.87
CA ALA A 102 -46.17 22.82 -39.48
C ALA A 102 -46.43 24.26 -38.99
N ASP A 103 -46.27 25.24 -39.88
CA ASP A 103 -47.39 26.10 -40.29
C ASP A 103 -47.14 26.82 -41.64
N SER A 104 -48.24 27.00 -42.34
CA SER A 104 -48.51 27.59 -43.64
C SER A 104 -48.00 29.03 -43.82
N ARG A 105 -47.53 29.35 -45.04
CA ARG A 105 -48.00 30.48 -45.86
C ARG A 105 -47.41 30.47 -47.26
#